data_AF-A0A507EQ39-F1
#
_entry.id   AF-A0A507EQ39-F1
#
_cell.length_a   1.000
_cell.length_b   1.000
_cell.length_c   1.000
_cell.angle_alpha   90.00
_cell.angle_beta   90.00
_cell.angle_gamma   90.00
#
_symmetry.space_group_name_H-M   'P 1'
#
loop_
_entity.id
_entity.type
_entity.pdbx_description
1 polymer ?
#
loop_
_entity_poly.entity_id
_entity_poly.type
_entity_poly.pdbx_seq_one_letter_code
_entity_poly.pdbx_strand_id
1 'polypeptide(L)'
;MVLLRLGMAIVPGISSEASWTLTNLVYNASTFVMFHWVTGIPFDLNQNEYEGLTLWEQIDNGEQFTPTKKYLTALPILLFLLSTHYTHYDFPTFMINLASLLVVLVAKLPSMHKVRIFGINKGYTD
;
A
#
# COMPACT_ATOMS: atom_id res chain seq x y z
N MET A 1 0.44 -5.52 10.93
CA MET A 1 -0.75 -4.74 11.35
C MET A 1 -0.87 -4.62 12.86
N VAL A 2 -0.93 -5.72 13.61
CA VAL A 2 -1.08 -5.69 15.09
C VAL A 2 0.03 -4.90 15.78
N LEU A 3 1.30 -5.12 15.41
CA LEU A 3 2.44 -4.40 16.01
C LEU A 3 2.41 -2.89 15.74
N LEU A 4 2.06 -2.47 14.52
CA LEU A 4 1.91 -1.07 14.16
C LEU A 4 0.82 -0.41 15.00
N ARG A 5 -0.34 -1.07 15.15
CA ARG A 5 -1.43 -0.59 15.99
C ARG A 5 -0.98 -0.46 17.45
N LEU A 6 -0.33 -1.50 17.98
CA LEU A 6 0.14 -1.51 19.37
C LEU A 6 1.12 -0.36 19.62
N GLY A 7 2.03 -0.10 18.68
CA GLY A 7 2.92 1.05 18.74
C GLY A 7 2.19 2.38 18.79
N MET A 8 1.20 2.60 17.89
CA MET A 8 0.47 3.87 17.81
C MET A 8 -0.38 4.17 19.05
N ALA A 9 -0.87 3.15 19.73
CA ALA A 9 -1.76 3.33 20.87
C ALA A 9 -1.07 3.57 22.21
N ILE A 10 0.25 3.38 22.27
CA ILE A 10 1.06 3.64 23.47
C ILE A 10 1.60 5.08 23.45
N VAL A 11 1.48 5.78 22.33
CA VAL A 11 1.91 7.18 22.20
C VAL A 11 0.98 8.09 23.01
N PRO A 12 1.50 8.82 24.02
CA PRO A 12 0.68 9.75 24.81
C PRO A 12 0.08 10.85 23.94
N GLY A 13 -1.20 11.17 24.15
CA GLY A 13 -1.91 12.22 23.43
C GLY A 13 -2.58 11.77 22.12
N ILE A 14 -2.42 10.52 21.69
CA ILE A 14 -3.16 9.95 20.57
C ILE A 14 -4.44 9.28 21.09
N SER A 15 -5.61 9.71 20.59
CA SER A 15 -6.88 9.04 20.91
C SER A 15 -6.94 7.65 20.27
N SER A 16 -7.85 6.80 20.76
CA SER A 16 -8.04 5.47 20.18
C SER A 16 -8.40 5.52 18.69
N GLU A 17 -9.31 6.41 18.32
CA GLU A 17 -9.79 6.66 16.96
C GLU A 17 -8.66 7.18 16.06
N ALA A 18 -7.87 8.13 16.58
CA ALA A 18 -6.70 8.65 15.89
C ALA A 18 -5.66 7.54 15.65
N SER A 19 -5.47 6.62 16.60
CA SER A 19 -4.55 5.48 16.46
C SER A 19 -4.97 4.53 15.32
N TRP A 20 -6.28 4.30 15.14
CA TRP A 20 -6.81 3.49 14.04
C TRP A 20 -6.59 4.14 12.68
N THR A 21 -6.93 5.43 12.57
CA THR A 21 -6.71 6.20 11.34
C THR A 21 -5.22 6.24 10.99
N LEU A 22 -4.35 6.53 11.96
CA LEU A 22 -2.90 6.59 11.74
C LEU A 22 -2.32 5.22 11.36
N THR A 23 -2.82 4.14 11.97
CA THR A 23 -2.43 2.76 11.58
C THR A 23 -2.77 2.49 10.11
N ASN A 24 -3.97 2.87 9.67
CA ASN A 24 -4.39 2.70 8.28
C ASN A 24 -3.52 3.52 7.31
N LEU A 25 -3.28 4.79 7.64
CA LEU A 25 -2.42 5.68 6.84
C LEU A 25 -0.99 5.16 6.72
N VAL A 26 -0.36 4.77 7.83
CA VAL A 26 1.02 4.27 7.82
C VAL A 26 1.11 2.93 7.09
N TYR A 27 0.13 2.04 7.28
CA TYR A 27 0.08 0.77 6.54
C TYR A 27 -0.03 1.00 5.02
N ASN A 28 -0.96 1.85 4.58
CA ASN A 28 -1.15 2.15 3.17
C ASN A 28 0.07 2.86 2.56
N ALA A 29 0.67 3.83 3.26
CA ALA A 29 1.87 4.52 2.80
C ALA A 29 3.07 3.57 2.68
N SER A 30 3.31 2.75 3.71
CA SER A 30 4.44 1.81 3.72
C SER A 30 4.31 0.76 2.63
N THR A 31 3.11 0.18 2.47
CA THR A 31 2.87 -0.82 1.42
C THR A 31 2.88 -0.21 0.03
N PHE A 32 2.43 1.04 -0.13
CA PHE A 32 2.54 1.75 -1.39
C PHE A 32 4.01 1.94 -1.80
N VAL A 33 4.84 2.44 -0.88
CA VAL A 33 6.28 2.62 -1.14
C VAL A 33 6.92 1.28 -1.51
N MET A 34 6.70 0.25 -0.69
CA MET A 34 7.29 -1.06 -0.91
C MET A 34 6.88 -1.67 -2.25
N PHE A 35 5.59 -1.67 -2.58
CA PHE A 35 5.09 -2.40 -3.75
C PHE A 35 5.07 -1.59 -5.05
N HIS A 36 4.89 -0.27 -4.99
CA HIS A 36 4.65 0.56 -6.18
C HIS A 36 5.70 1.64 -6.40
N TRP A 37 6.60 1.90 -5.45
CA TRP A 37 7.69 2.85 -5.62
C TRP A 37 9.03 2.15 -5.82
N VAL A 38 9.36 1.17 -4.96
CA VAL A 38 10.60 0.41 -5.06
C VAL A 38 10.58 -0.46 -6.32
N THR A 39 11.60 -0.28 -7.17
CA THR A 39 11.84 -1.06 -8.38
C THR A 39 13.05 -1.95 -8.26
N GLY A 40 13.06 -3.02 -9.05
CA GLY A 40 14.13 -3.98 -9.07
C GLY A 40 14.16 -4.87 -7.84
N ILE A 41 15.25 -5.60 -7.67
CA ILE A 41 15.57 -6.41 -6.51
C ILE A 41 16.34 -5.52 -5.52
N PRO A 42 15.83 -5.29 -4.29
CA PRO A 42 16.56 -4.56 -3.28
C PRO A 42 17.91 -5.22 -2.96
N PHE A 43 18.98 -4.43 -2.90
CA PHE A 43 20.34 -4.87 -2.56
C PHE A 43 21.02 -5.83 -3.55
N ASP A 44 20.46 -6.04 -4.74
CA ASP A 44 21.12 -6.77 -5.82
C ASP A 44 21.56 -5.80 -6.94
N LEU A 45 22.78 -6.00 -7.44
CA LEU A 45 23.32 -5.23 -8.57
C LEU A 45 22.87 -5.84 -9.92
N ASN A 46 22.49 -7.12 -9.95
CA ASN A 46 22.09 -7.84 -11.15
C ASN A 46 20.56 -7.92 -11.24
N GLN A 47 19.95 -6.87 -11.80
CA GLN A 47 18.51 -6.70 -11.85
C GLN A 47 17.80 -7.62 -12.86
N ASN A 48 18.52 -8.14 -13.87
CA ASN A 48 18.02 -9.05 -14.90
C ASN A 48 16.64 -8.61 -15.46
N GLU A 49 15.65 -9.51 -15.46
CA GLU A 49 14.30 -9.29 -15.98
C GLU A 49 13.43 -8.34 -15.13
N TYR A 50 13.89 -7.97 -13.93
CA TYR A 50 13.15 -7.11 -13.01
C TYR A 50 13.58 -5.65 -13.05
N GLU A 51 14.52 -5.31 -13.94
CA GLU A 51 14.95 -3.93 -14.15
C GLU A 51 13.75 -3.03 -14.49
N GLY A 52 13.61 -1.93 -13.73
CA GLY A 52 12.52 -0.98 -13.90
C GLY A 52 11.13 -1.48 -13.50
N LEU A 53 10.97 -2.73 -13.03
CA LEU A 53 9.72 -3.27 -12.52
C LEU A 53 9.60 -3.04 -11.01
N THR A 54 8.43 -2.56 -10.57
CA THR A 54 8.10 -2.44 -9.15
C THR A 54 7.91 -3.82 -8.50
N LEU A 55 8.09 -3.93 -7.18
CA LEU A 55 7.87 -5.22 -6.49
C LEU A 55 6.47 -5.81 -6.75
N TRP A 56 5.43 -4.97 -6.89
CA TRP A 56 4.09 -5.42 -7.27
C TRP A 56 4.04 -6.10 -8.64
N GLU A 57 4.78 -5.53 -9.61
CA GLU A 57 4.84 -6.03 -10.98
C GLU A 57 5.63 -7.34 -11.06
N GLN A 58 6.55 -7.59 -10.12
CA GLN A 58 7.35 -8.81 -10.06
C GLN A 58 6.58 -10.01 -9.49
N ILE A 59 5.59 -9.79 -8.60
CA ILE A 59 4.82 -10.86 -7.96
C ILE A 59 4.20 -11.78 -9.01
N ASP A 60 4.40 -13.09 -8.81
CA ASP A 60 3.89 -14.18 -9.64
C ASP A 60 4.21 -13.96 -11.14
N ASN A 61 5.44 -13.52 -11.45
CA ASN A 61 5.89 -13.23 -12.82
C ASN A 61 5.01 -12.20 -13.56
N GLY A 62 4.40 -11.28 -12.81
CA GLY A 62 3.52 -10.25 -13.37
C GLY A 62 2.08 -10.72 -13.65
N GLU A 63 1.74 -11.99 -13.42
CA GLU A 63 0.38 -12.49 -13.58
C GLU A 63 -0.61 -11.69 -12.72
N GLN A 64 -1.78 -11.41 -13.28
CA GLN A 64 -2.83 -10.65 -12.60
C GLN A 64 -3.83 -11.60 -11.93
N PHE A 65 -4.50 -11.12 -10.89
CA PHE A 65 -5.55 -11.87 -10.18
C PHE A 65 -5.12 -13.21 -9.54
N THR A 66 -3.83 -13.37 -9.27
CA THR A 66 -3.29 -14.51 -8.53
C THR A 66 -3.77 -14.51 -7.07
N PRO A 67 -3.73 -15.66 -6.36
CA PRO A 67 -4.05 -15.73 -4.93
C PRO A 67 -3.26 -14.72 -4.09
N THR A 68 -1.96 -14.57 -4.37
CA THR A 68 -1.07 -13.62 -3.67
C THR A 68 -1.55 -12.18 -3.85
N LYS A 69 -1.79 -11.73 -5.09
CA LYS A 69 -2.26 -10.36 -5.35
C LYS A 69 -3.65 -10.10 -4.78
N LYS A 70 -4.56 -11.08 -4.83
CA LYS A 70 -5.88 -10.99 -4.19
C LYS A 70 -5.76 -10.83 -2.67
N TYR A 71 -4.90 -11.63 -2.04
CA TYR A 71 -4.64 -11.54 -0.60
C TYR A 71 -4.07 -10.16 -0.21
N LEU A 72 -3.03 -9.70 -0.90
CA LEU A 72 -2.40 -8.40 -0.64
C LEU A 72 -3.34 -7.20 -0.92
N THR A 73 -4.30 -7.36 -1.83
CA THR A 73 -5.35 -6.36 -2.09
C THR A 73 -6.41 -6.37 -0.99
N ALA A 74 -6.74 -7.53 -0.42
CA ALA A 74 -7.74 -7.65 0.63
C ALA A 74 -7.28 -7.02 1.96
N LEU A 75 -5.98 -7.08 2.29
CA LEU A 75 -5.44 -6.55 3.54
C LEU A 75 -5.80 -5.07 3.82
N PRO A 76 -5.51 -4.09 2.93
CA PRO A 76 -5.87 -2.69 3.16
C PRO A 76 -7.40 -2.49 3.24
N ILE A 77 -8.19 -3.28 2.52
CA ILE A 77 -9.66 -3.23 2.59
C ILE A 77 -10.15 -3.65 3.98
N LEU A 78 -9.64 -4.78 4.51
CA LEU A 78 -10.00 -5.24 5.84
C LEU A 78 -9.58 -4.24 6.92
N LEU A 79 -8.39 -3.63 6.78
CA LEU A 79 -7.93 -2.61 7.72
C LEU A 79 -8.80 -1.34 7.67
N PHE A 80 -9.22 -0.92 6.48
CA PHE A 80 -10.16 0.20 6.32
C PHE A 80 -11.51 -0.07 7.00
N LEU A 81 -12.07 -1.27 6.83
CA LEU A 81 -13.34 -1.66 7.45
C LEU A 81 -13.22 -1.69 8.99
N LEU A 82 -12.12 -2.26 9.52
CA LEU A 82 -11.84 -2.24 10.96
C LEU A 82 -11.68 -0.81 11.47
N SER A 83 -10.90 0.02 10.76
CA SER A 83 -10.70 1.43 11.13
C SER A 83 -12.04 2.17 11.19
N THR A 84 -12.89 2.03 10.16
CA THR A 84 -14.21 2.65 10.11
C THR A 84 -15.11 2.21 11.26
N HIS A 85 -15.08 0.92 11.60
CA HIS A 85 -15.84 0.38 12.72
C HIS A 85 -15.40 0.99 14.07
N TYR A 86 -14.09 1.04 14.32
CA TYR A 86 -13.53 1.53 15.58
C TYR A 86 -13.44 3.06 15.68
N THR A 87 -13.56 3.79 14.57
CA THR A 87 -13.77 5.26 14.59
C THR A 87 -15.26 5.63 14.61
N HIS A 88 -16.14 4.66 14.92
CA HIS A 88 -17.58 4.88 15.06
C HIS A 88 -18.24 5.52 13.83
N TYR A 89 -17.74 5.21 12.63
CA TYR A 89 -18.25 5.78 11.38
C TYR A 89 -18.20 7.31 11.33
N ASP A 90 -17.30 7.93 12.10
CA ASP A 90 -17.05 9.37 12.04
C ASP A 90 -16.66 9.78 10.62
N PHE A 91 -17.38 10.77 10.07
CA PHE A 91 -17.31 11.09 8.65
C PHE A 91 -15.94 11.63 8.21
N PRO A 92 -15.29 12.57 8.92
CA PRO A 92 -13.93 13.00 8.59
C PRO A 92 -12.91 11.85 8.57
N THR A 93 -12.88 11.01 9.62
CA THR A 93 -11.93 9.88 9.66
C THR A 93 -12.23 8.85 8.59
N PHE A 94 -13.51 8.58 8.29
CA PHE A 94 -13.92 7.73 7.18
C PHE A 94 -13.39 8.23 5.85
N MET A 95 -13.56 9.53 5.54
CA MET A 95 -13.10 10.11 4.28
C MET A 95 -11.58 10.06 4.12
N ILE A 96 -10.83 10.31 5.20
CA ILE A 96 -9.36 10.19 5.20
C ILE A 96 -8.93 8.74 4.93
N ASN A 97 -9.54 7.79 5.64
CA ASN A 97 -9.25 6.36 5.49
C ASN A 97 -9.63 5.84 4.10
N LEU A 98 -10.75 6.32 3.53
CA LEU A 98 -11.22 5.97 2.19
C LEU A 98 -10.30 6.52 1.11
N ALA A 99 -9.91 7.80 1.19
CA ALA A 99 -8.98 8.41 0.24
C ALA A 99 -7.65 7.64 0.21
N SER A 100 -7.12 7.30 1.38
CA SER A 100 -5.91 6.47 1.51
C SER A 100 -6.07 5.08 0.87
N LEU A 101 -7.22 4.42 1.10
CA LEU A 101 -7.53 3.13 0.50
C LEU A 101 -7.60 3.21 -1.04
N LEU A 102 -8.27 4.23 -1.59
CA LEU A 102 -8.43 4.39 -3.03
C LEU A 102 -7.08 4.54 -3.73
N VAL A 103 -6.15 5.32 -3.17
CA VAL A 103 -4.79 5.47 -3.70
C VAL A 103 -4.09 4.11 -3.85
N VAL A 104 -4.12 3.28 -2.80
CA VAL A 104 -3.43 1.98 -2.82
C VAL A 104 -4.14 0.92 -3.65
N LEU A 105 -5.45 1.01 -3.83
CA LEU A 105 -6.22 0.11 -4.70
C LEU A 105 -6.04 0.45 -6.17
N VAL A 106 -6.06 1.74 -6.53
CA VAL A 106 -5.79 2.19 -7.90
C VAL A 106 -4.44 1.65 -8.36
N ALA A 107 -3.40 1.78 -7.54
CA ALA A 107 -2.06 1.28 -7.86
C ALA A 107 -2.00 -0.24 -8.12
N LYS A 108 -2.95 -1.01 -7.58
CA LYS A 108 -3.01 -2.48 -7.73
C LYS A 108 -3.82 -2.93 -8.95
N LEU A 109 -4.53 -2.02 -9.61
CA LEU A 109 -5.34 -2.36 -10.77
C LEU A 109 -4.45 -2.88 -11.93
N PRO A 110 -4.93 -3.86 -12.72
CA PRO A 110 -4.21 -4.32 -13.91
C PRO A 110 -3.92 -3.19 -14.91
N SER A 111 -4.80 -2.19 -15.00
CA SER A 111 -4.62 -1.01 -15.85
C SER A 111 -3.44 -0.12 -15.45
N MET A 112 -2.92 -0.28 -14.22
CA MET A 112 -1.74 0.42 -13.73
C MET A 112 -0.44 -0.35 -13.97
N HIS A 113 -0.50 -1.53 -14.58
CA HIS A 113 0.69 -2.32 -14.89
C HIS A 113 1.62 -1.56 -15.84
N LYS A 114 2.87 -1.36 -15.44
CA LYS A 114 3.92 -0.61 -16.14
C LYS A 114 3.59 0.86 -16.40
N VAL A 115 2.53 1.39 -15.78
CA VAL A 115 2.20 2.82 -15.88
C VAL A 115 3.09 3.61 -14.92
N ARG A 116 3.68 4.68 -15.44
CA ARG A 116 4.59 5.58 -14.71
C ARG A 116 3.96 6.96 -14.59
N ILE A 117 3.19 7.19 -13.55
CA ILE A 117 2.58 8.50 -13.28
C ILE A 117 3.68 9.43 -12.73
N PHE A 118 3.75 10.66 -13.23
CA PHE A 118 4.74 11.69 -12.85
C PHE A 118 6.21 11.36 -13.17
N GLY A 119 6.48 10.37 -14.02
CA GLY A 119 7.85 10.03 -14.42
C GLY A 119 8.67 9.24 -13.39
N ILE A 120 8.05 8.85 -12.27
CA ILE A 120 8.63 7.88 -11.33
C ILE A 120 8.83 6.56 -12.08
N ASN A 121 10.05 6.01 -12.05
CA ASN A 121 10.44 4.73 -12.69
C ASN A 121 10.37 4.68 -14.23
N LYS A 122 10.59 5.81 -14.93
CA LYS A 122 11.02 5.73 -16.34
C LYS A 122 12.40 5.09 -16.39
N GLY A 123 12.53 3.94 -17.05
CA GLY A 123 13.84 3.44 -17.43
C GLY A 123 14.54 4.49 -18.28
N TYR A 124 15.85 4.68 -18.09
CA TYR A 124 16.65 5.41 -19.06
C TYR A 124 16.53 4.64 -20.37
N THR A 125 15.76 5.18 -21.32
CA THR A 125 15.91 4.81 -22.71
C THR A 125 17.07 5.63 -23.23
N ASP A 126 18.16 4.96 -23.59
CA ASP A 126 19.27 5.55 -24.34
C ASP A 126 18.79 6.31 -25.59
#